data_AF-L8HFN6-F1
#
_entry.id   AF-L8HFN6-F1
#
_cell.length_a   1.000
_cell.length_b   1.000
_cell.length_c   1.000
_cell.angle_alpha   90.00
_cell.angle_beta   90.00
_cell.angle_gamma   90.00
#
_symmetry.space_group_name_H-M   'P 1'
#
loop_
_entity.id
_entity.type
_entity.pdbx_description
1 polymer ?
#
loop_
_entity_poly.entity_id
_entity_poly.type
_entity_poly.pdbx_seq_one_letter_code
_entity_poly.pdbx_strand_id
1 'polypeptide(L)'
;MLRRSHSAARSVLSGAPCVLATSGTRCLASSTLNGGLTREQILALPSMPAISPSYPMGPYRFVNREYFIVTYETDMDSLRRVIPEPLEPISNQVLYEWIAMPDSSGFGSYQESGTVVPCLYEGKPVNYTVQMFLNDEPPIACGREIWGFPKKYAEAELRVEKDTLTGILTYGGRRAAMGTMAYKYNRLDKTTATNSLSKLNCNLKIIPGYDFKPQIAQLVAYNLQDIEVMEAWEGPARLHLIPHVNAPAADLPVRKIVGGKHIRANLTLPHGFVLHDYISERKKSEANFYMNGNPLAAAAEKAKATEKEKAKVAPQDDKAGLTREKVLNLPSMPAICPSYPAAPSQMSNREYMIISYKTDPEAVRRWVPELLQPDDNVHLSWVKTESSGYGVYQKMTASVGCKYNGEDCTFPLMAIVNCSSAITAGREVHGQPQKFGFPSLTVDKDTLYGETKYGQQEVATGSMVYKHHRLDLSQAYKFFEKPEINLKVIPSVTGEAEIAQLISLLPKDVKIKDAWRGPARLNIIPHVGTCEGHYIVVEDMVLPEGTLIHDYTLDAGKEDHQQQSEPAEASAAAPQPGTGDASDSASQEERFRRRMERFLQMPTIVQ
;
A
#
# COMPACT_ATOMS: atom_id res chain seq x y z
N MET A 1 13.71 -48.58 -34.84
CA MET A 1 14.92 -49.43 -34.66
C MET A 1 16.11 -48.49 -34.40
N LEU A 2 16.42 -48.19 -33.14
CA LEU A 2 17.51 -48.80 -32.35
C LEU A 2 18.92 -48.60 -32.96
N ARG A 3 19.70 -47.63 -32.46
CA ARG A 3 20.71 -47.85 -31.38
C ARG A 3 21.40 -46.56 -30.93
N ARG A 4 21.78 -46.60 -29.65
CA ARG A 4 22.37 -45.57 -28.78
C ARG A 4 23.89 -45.43 -28.99
N SER A 5 24.44 -44.27 -28.63
CA SER A 5 25.67 -44.18 -27.84
C SER A 5 25.68 -42.91 -26.98
N HIS A 6 25.83 -43.10 -25.66
CA HIS A 6 26.04 -42.08 -24.64
C HIS A 6 27.49 -41.58 -24.64
N SER A 7 27.69 -40.32 -24.29
CA SER A 7 28.95 -39.79 -23.75
C SER A 7 28.61 -38.74 -22.69
N ALA A 8 29.14 -38.94 -21.49
CA ALA A 8 28.90 -38.16 -20.30
C ALA A 8 29.85 -36.95 -20.22
N ALA A 9 29.33 -35.76 -19.97
CA ALA A 9 30.12 -34.59 -19.62
C ALA A 9 30.08 -34.37 -18.10
N ARG A 10 31.22 -34.62 -17.43
CA ARG A 10 31.49 -34.23 -16.05
C ARG A 10 31.80 -32.73 -16.01
N SER A 11 31.06 -31.96 -15.21
CA SER A 11 31.40 -30.59 -14.86
C SER A 11 32.49 -30.58 -13.77
N VAL A 12 33.62 -29.94 -14.07
CA VAL A 12 34.70 -29.68 -13.12
C VAL A 12 34.40 -28.35 -12.43
N LEU A 13 34.22 -28.38 -11.11
CA LEU A 13 34.19 -27.21 -10.24
C LEU A 13 35.63 -26.80 -9.94
N SER A 14 36.04 -25.60 -10.38
CA SER A 14 37.25 -24.93 -9.91
C SER A 14 36.84 -23.72 -9.07
N GLY A 15 37.09 -23.80 -7.77
CA GLY A 15 36.86 -22.70 -6.82
C GLY A 15 37.89 -21.59 -6.96
N ALA A 16 37.40 -20.35 -6.93
CA ALA A 16 38.18 -19.16 -6.63
C ALA A 16 37.54 -18.48 -5.40
N PRO A 17 38.35 -18.03 -4.41
CA PRO A 17 37.83 -17.53 -3.14
C PRO A 17 37.26 -16.12 -3.28
N CYS A 18 36.05 -15.92 -2.77
CA CYS A 18 35.39 -14.63 -2.68
C CYS A 18 36.01 -13.82 -1.52
N VAL A 19 36.53 -12.63 -1.84
CA VAL A 19 37.07 -11.67 -0.88
C VAL A 19 35.89 -11.04 -0.12
N LEU A 20 35.77 -11.38 1.16
CA LEU A 20 34.80 -10.77 2.09
C LEU A 20 35.23 -9.32 2.38
N ALA A 21 34.44 -8.36 1.89
CA ALA A 21 34.47 -6.99 2.35
C ALA A 21 33.88 -6.92 3.76
N THR A 22 34.72 -6.62 4.75
CA THR A 22 34.32 -6.35 6.12
C THR A 22 33.73 -4.95 6.25
N SER A 23 32.40 -4.83 6.26
CA SER A 23 31.70 -3.69 6.85
C SER A 23 30.91 -4.16 8.06
N GLY A 24 31.35 -3.77 9.25
CA GLY A 24 30.82 -4.24 10.53
C GLY A 24 29.34 -3.95 10.67
N THR A 25 28.54 -5.01 10.60
CA THR A 25 27.18 -5.02 11.13
C THR A 25 27.27 -5.71 12.49
N ARG A 26 27.03 -4.98 13.59
CA ARG A 26 26.98 -5.57 14.93
C ARG A 26 25.87 -6.61 14.97
N CYS A 27 26.24 -7.88 15.05
CA CYS A 27 25.34 -8.93 15.53
C CYS A 27 25.00 -8.64 16.99
N LEU A 28 23.74 -8.29 17.26
CA LEU A 28 23.20 -8.25 18.62
C LEU A 28 22.94 -9.69 19.06
N ALA A 29 23.66 -10.14 20.09
CA ALA A 29 23.48 -11.43 20.70
C ALA A 29 22.34 -11.40 21.74
N SER A 30 21.39 -12.31 21.58
CA SER A 30 20.63 -13.06 22.60
C SER A 30 20.52 -12.49 24.03
N SER A 31 19.32 -12.01 24.39
CA SER A 31 18.68 -12.24 25.70
C SER A 31 17.23 -11.76 25.72
N THR A 32 16.30 -12.64 26.17
CA THR A 32 14.92 -12.40 26.67
C THR A 32 13.90 -11.69 25.76
N LEU A 33 12.84 -12.40 25.32
CA LEU A 33 11.43 -12.00 25.00
C LEU A 33 11.02 -10.55 24.57
N ASN A 34 11.95 -9.66 24.25
CA ASN A 34 11.75 -8.25 23.95
C ASN A 34 12.50 -7.94 22.63
N GLY A 35 11.90 -7.46 21.55
CA GLY A 35 10.60 -6.83 21.42
C GLY A 35 9.94 -7.24 20.12
N GLY A 36 8.62 -7.03 20.08
CA GLY A 36 7.90 -7.01 18.82
C GLY A 36 8.37 -5.85 17.95
N LEU A 37 7.66 -5.64 16.85
CA LEU A 37 7.86 -4.47 16.02
C LEU A 37 7.62 -3.21 16.88
N THR A 38 8.69 -2.47 17.20
CA THR A 38 8.64 -1.32 18.11
C THR A 38 7.98 -0.12 17.43
N ARG A 39 7.53 0.85 18.21
CA ARG A 39 7.06 2.14 17.69
C ARG A 39 8.00 2.75 16.64
N GLU A 40 9.30 2.84 16.92
CA GLU A 40 10.28 3.44 16.01
C GLU A 40 10.39 2.64 14.72
N GLN A 41 10.35 1.31 14.81
CA GLN A 41 10.37 0.44 13.63
C GLN A 41 9.09 0.59 12.80
N ILE A 42 7.93 0.73 13.44
CA ILE A 42 6.64 0.97 12.78
C ILE A 42 6.65 2.30 12.03
N LEU A 43 7.11 3.38 12.67
CA LEU A 43 7.19 4.70 12.06
C LEU A 43 8.24 4.78 10.93
N ALA A 44 9.22 3.88 10.94
CA ALA A 44 10.23 3.74 9.89
C ALA A 44 9.80 2.81 8.75
N LEU A 45 8.63 2.17 8.81
CA LEU A 45 8.15 1.32 7.73
C LEU A 45 7.82 2.15 6.48
N PRO A 46 8.26 1.75 5.29
CA PRO A 46 7.87 2.43 4.06
C PRO A 46 6.39 2.20 3.73
N SER A 47 5.89 0.97 3.97
CA SER A 47 4.52 0.57 3.70
C SER A 47 4.18 -0.77 4.34
N MET A 48 2.88 -1.09 4.39
CA MET A 48 2.40 -2.42 4.69
C MET A 48 2.68 -3.39 3.52
N PRO A 49 2.81 -4.72 3.75
CA PRO A 49 3.08 -5.40 5.03
C PRO A 49 4.43 -5.05 5.68
N ALA A 50 4.54 -5.13 7.00
CA ALA A 50 5.81 -4.92 7.70
C ALA A 50 6.91 -5.93 7.28
N ILE A 51 6.54 -7.20 7.09
CA ILE A 51 7.48 -8.29 6.71
C ILE A 51 7.91 -8.23 5.24
N SER A 52 7.14 -7.57 4.38
CA SER A 52 7.42 -7.47 2.95
C SER A 52 6.70 -6.26 2.37
N PRO A 53 7.23 -5.04 2.58
CA PRO A 53 6.56 -3.82 2.14
C PRO A 53 6.16 -3.86 0.66
N SER A 54 5.05 -3.20 0.34
CA SER A 54 4.52 -3.20 -1.04
C SER A 54 5.31 -2.29 -1.96
N TYR A 55 6.01 -1.31 -1.39
CA TYR A 55 6.97 -0.46 -2.07
C TYR A 55 8.07 -0.03 -1.07
N PRO A 56 9.31 0.20 -1.56
CA PRO A 56 10.41 0.68 -0.73
C PRO A 56 10.35 2.20 -0.52
N MET A 57 11.23 2.74 0.34
CA MET A 57 11.51 4.17 0.40
C MET A 57 12.13 4.66 -0.92
N GLY A 58 11.89 5.93 -1.26
CA GLY A 58 12.53 6.61 -2.39
C GLY A 58 14.02 6.93 -2.16
N PRO A 59 14.65 7.70 -3.06
CA PRO A 59 14.06 8.37 -4.23
C PRO A 59 13.72 7.42 -5.38
N TYR A 60 12.70 7.77 -6.16
CA TYR A 60 12.26 6.97 -7.32
C TYR A 60 12.79 7.59 -8.61
N ARG A 61 13.86 6.98 -9.14
CA ARG A 61 14.49 7.36 -10.41
C ARG A 61 13.85 6.58 -11.56
N PHE A 62 13.52 7.29 -12.63
CA PHE A 62 13.01 6.73 -13.88
C PHE A 62 14.06 6.93 -14.98
N VAL A 63 14.47 5.84 -15.60
CA VAL A 63 15.42 5.82 -16.71
C VAL A 63 14.69 5.45 -17.99
N ASN A 64 14.94 6.18 -19.08
CA ASN A 64 14.27 6.02 -20.37
C ASN A 64 12.73 6.05 -20.29
N ARG A 65 12.17 6.89 -19.40
CA ARG A 65 10.73 7.10 -19.33
C ARG A 65 10.24 7.71 -20.64
N GLU A 66 9.35 6.99 -21.31
CA GLU A 66 8.87 7.32 -22.65
C GLU A 66 7.41 7.73 -22.58
N TYR A 67 7.10 8.96 -22.99
CA TYR A 67 5.79 9.57 -23.00
C TYR A 67 5.24 9.64 -24.41
N PHE A 68 3.97 9.29 -24.57
CA PHE A 68 3.12 9.65 -25.70
C PHE A 68 1.91 10.41 -25.18
N ILE A 69 1.82 11.69 -25.53
CA ILE A 69 0.79 12.61 -25.05
C ILE A 69 -0.02 13.13 -26.23
N VAL A 70 -1.34 12.98 -26.17
CA VAL A 70 -2.28 13.60 -27.12
C VAL A 70 -3.00 14.75 -26.41
N THR A 71 -2.81 15.96 -26.91
CA THR A 71 -3.58 17.13 -26.44
C THR A 71 -4.84 17.26 -27.28
N TYR A 72 -5.98 17.44 -26.63
CA TYR A 72 -7.27 17.61 -27.28
C TYR A 72 -8.14 18.63 -26.56
N GLU A 73 -9.05 19.27 -27.30
CA GLU A 73 -10.09 20.14 -26.77
C GLU A 73 -11.31 19.29 -26.37
N THR A 74 -11.84 19.51 -25.17
CA THR A 74 -13.02 18.83 -24.62
C THR A 74 -14.21 19.80 -24.43
N ASP A 75 -15.30 19.28 -23.89
CA ASP A 75 -16.44 20.04 -23.39
C ASP A 75 -16.12 20.72 -22.05
N MET A 76 -16.27 22.05 -21.97
CA MET A 76 -15.90 22.83 -20.78
C MET A 76 -16.73 22.49 -19.54
N ASP A 77 -18.00 22.12 -19.71
CA ASP A 77 -18.86 21.79 -18.58
C ASP A 77 -18.52 20.39 -18.05
N SER A 78 -18.20 19.43 -18.93
CA SER A 78 -17.59 18.16 -18.51
C SER A 78 -16.27 18.37 -17.77
N LEU A 79 -15.41 19.28 -18.26
CA LEU A 79 -14.13 19.56 -17.63
C LEU A 79 -14.31 20.10 -16.21
N ARG A 80 -15.16 21.13 -16.03
CA ARG A 80 -15.40 21.73 -14.71
C ARG A 80 -15.91 20.73 -13.67
N ARG A 81 -16.71 19.73 -14.07
CA ARG A 81 -17.24 18.70 -13.17
C ARG A 81 -16.18 17.81 -12.53
N VAL A 82 -14.99 17.67 -13.15
CA VAL A 82 -13.94 16.77 -12.67
C VAL A 82 -12.78 17.49 -11.99
N ILE A 83 -12.80 18.82 -11.95
CA ILE A 83 -11.75 19.63 -11.32
C ILE A 83 -12.18 20.00 -9.90
N PRO A 84 -11.37 19.69 -8.87
CA PRO A 84 -11.65 20.06 -7.48
C PRO A 84 -11.29 21.52 -7.20
N GLU A 85 -12.17 22.23 -6.51
CA GLU A 85 -11.84 23.54 -5.93
C GLU A 85 -10.62 23.41 -5.00
N PRO A 86 -9.69 24.37 -4.93
CA PRO A 86 -9.70 25.68 -5.58
C PRO A 86 -9.02 25.71 -6.97
N LEU A 87 -8.90 24.56 -7.65
CA LEU A 87 -8.32 24.53 -8.99
C LEU A 87 -9.30 25.09 -10.03
N GLU A 88 -8.76 25.85 -10.99
CA GLU A 88 -9.53 26.39 -12.11
C GLU A 88 -8.92 25.91 -13.44
N PRO A 89 -9.70 25.37 -14.40
CA PRO A 89 -9.16 24.98 -15.70
C PRO A 89 -8.64 26.20 -16.47
N ILE A 90 -7.42 26.12 -17.04
CA ILE A 90 -6.83 27.21 -17.85
C ILE A 90 -7.61 27.39 -19.17
N SER A 91 -8.04 26.29 -19.76
CA SER A 91 -8.75 26.23 -21.05
C SER A 91 -9.54 24.92 -21.13
N ASN A 92 -10.15 24.63 -22.30
CA ASN A 92 -10.79 23.35 -22.57
C ASN A 92 -9.81 22.25 -23.03
N GLN A 93 -8.50 22.45 -22.87
CA GLN A 93 -7.50 21.45 -23.26
C GLN A 93 -7.32 20.38 -22.20
N VAL A 94 -7.24 19.14 -22.65
CA VAL A 94 -6.95 17.94 -21.86
C VAL A 94 -5.78 17.22 -22.50
N LEU A 95 -4.93 16.62 -21.67
CA LEU A 95 -3.83 15.77 -22.08
C LEU A 95 -4.21 14.33 -21.75
N TYR A 96 -4.25 13.47 -22.76
CA TYR A 96 -4.33 12.03 -22.57
C TYR A 96 -2.96 11.42 -22.84
N GLU A 97 -2.47 10.59 -21.94
CA GLU A 97 -1.09 10.09 -22.01
C GLU A 97 -0.99 8.56 -21.90
N TRP A 98 0.03 8.04 -22.56
CA TRP A 98 0.61 6.72 -22.34
C TRP A 98 2.07 6.88 -22.02
N ILE A 99 2.56 6.11 -21.05
CA ILE A 99 3.92 6.23 -20.56
C ILE A 99 4.48 4.83 -20.40
N ALA A 100 5.61 4.53 -21.04
CA ALA A 100 6.42 3.36 -20.75
C ALA A 100 7.53 3.72 -19.77
N MET A 101 7.66 2.93 -18.70
CA MET A 101 8.63 3.10 -17.62
C MET A 101 9.48 1.83 -17.53
N PRO A 102 10.42 1.62 -18.46
CA PRO A 102 11.16 0.35 -18.59
C PRO A 102 12.15 0.10 -17.46
N ASP A 103 12.55 1.14 -16.72
CA ASP A 103 13.52 1.07 -15.64
C ASP A 103 13.19 2.12 -14.57
N SER A 104 12.52 1.67 -13.50
CA SER A 104 12.07 2.51 -12.39
C SER A 104 12.57 1.96 -11.06
N SER A 105 13.48 2.67 -10.38
CA SER A 105 14.02 2.25 -9.10
C SER A 105 12.90 1.97 -8.08
N GLY A 106 12.89 0.77 -7.50
CA GLY A 106 11.90 0.34 -6.50
C GLY A 106 10.54 -0.12 -7.05
N PHE A 107 10.22 0.18 -8.31
CA PHE A 107 8.96 -0.27 -8.94
C PHE A 107 9.19 -1.32 -10.03
N GLY A 108 10.30 -1.29 -10.75
CA GLY A 108 10.58 -2.21 -11.85
C GLY A 108 10.21 -1.64 -13.21
N SER A 109 9.63 -2.47 -14.09
CA SER A 109 9.30 -2.14 -15.47
C SER A 109 7.81 -2.25 -15.70
N TYR A 110 7.16 -1.13 -16.03
CA TYR A 110 5.70 -1.07 -16.17
C TYR A 110 5.27 0.00 -17.16
N GLN A 111 3.97 0.08 -17.41
CA GLN A 111 3.36 1.09 -18.25
C GLN A 111 2.15 1.74 -17.58
N GLU A 112 1.86 2.95 -18.02
CA GLU A 112 0.88 3.84 -17.42
C GLU A 112 0.06 4.53 -18.52
N SER A 113 -1.21 4.81 -18.26
CA SER A 113 -2.03 5.68 -19.09
C SER A 113 -2.95 6.53 -18.23
N GLY A 114 -3.19 7.78 -18.63
CA GLY A 114 -3.89 8.71 -17.75
C GLY A 114 -4.45 9.94 -18.44
N THR A 115 -5.17 10.73 -17.66
CA THR A 115 -5.77 12.00 -18.09
C THR A 115 -5.30 13.12 -17.17
N VAL A 116 -4.75 14.16 -17.77
CA VAL A 116 -4.19 15.33 -17.08
C VAL A 116 -4.84 16.60 -17.64
N VAL A 117 -5.16 17.54 -16.75
CA VAL A 117 -5.78 18.82 -17.10
C VAL A 117 -4.89 19.98 -16.64
N PRO A 118 -4.54 20.92 -17.53
CA PRO A 118 -3.88 22.16 -17.13
C PRO A 118 -4.85 23.09 -16.38
N CYS A 119 -4.51 23.41 -15.15
CA CYS A 119 -5.27 24.22 -14.21
C CYS A 119 -4.45 25.40 -13.66
N LEU A 120 -5.12 26.27 -12.92
CA LEU A 120 -4.54 27.28 -12.05
C LEU A 120 -4.83 26.90 -10.60
N TYR A 121 -3.84 27.06 -9.74
CA TYR A 121 -4.01 27.11 -8.30
C TYR A 121 -3.59 28.51 -7.84
N GLU A 122 -4.51 29.30 -7.29
CA GLU A 122 -4.25 30.69 -6.87
C GLU A 122 -3.58 31.53 -7.99
N GLY A 123 -4.07 31.37 -9.24
CA GLY A 123 -3.53 32.05 -10.41
C GLY A 123 -2.20 31.49 -10.96
N LYS A 124 -1.61 30.46 -10.34
CA LYS A 124 -0.37 29.83 -10.81
C LYS A 124 -0.64 28.54 -11.59
N PRO A 125 0.01 28.31 -12.75
CA PRO A 125 -0.18 27.09 -13.54
C PRO A 125 0.20 25.81 -12.78
N VAL A 126 -0.69 24.82 -12.83
CA VAL A 126 -0.51 23.47 -12.29
C VAL A 126 -1.21 22.44 -13.18
N ASN A 127 -0.61 21.28 -13.38
CA ASN A 127 -1.27 20.16 -14.04
C ASN A 127 -1.99 19.29 -12.99
N TYR A 128 -3.30 19.09 -13.13
CA TYR A 128 -4.07 18.20 -12.28
C TYR A 128 -4.26 16.83 -12.94
N THR A 129 -3.90 15.77 -12.24
CA THR A 129 -4.13 14.40 -12.71
C THR A 129 -5.52 13.95 -12.32
N VAL A 130 -6.37 13.62 -13.31
CA VAL A 130 -7.78 13.23 -13.09
C VAL A 130 -7.90 11.74 -12.77
N GLN A 131 -7.20 10.90 -13.56
CA GLN A 131 -7.20 9.44 -13.41
C GLN A 131 -5.97 8.84 -14.08
N MET A 132 -5.52 7.69 -13.58
CA MET A 132 -4.37 6.94 -14.08
C MET A 132 -4.61 5.44 -13.98
N PHE A 133 -4.01 4.70 -14.90
CA PHE A 133 -4.12 3.25 -14.99
C PHE A 133 -2.75 2.63 -15.25
N LEU A 134 -2.35 1.65 -14.43
CA LEU A 134 -1.04 1.00 -14.51
C LEU A 134 -1.21 -0.51 -14.49
N ASN A 135 -0.24 -1.22 -15.08
CA ASN A 135 -0.20 -2.69 -15.08
C ASN A 135 0.76 -3.28 -14.01
N ASP A 136 1.13 -2.48 -13.01
CA ASP A 136 2.00 -2.91 -11.92
C ASP A 136 1.57 -2.29 -10.59
N GLU A 137 1.57 -3.08 -9.51
CA GLU A 137 0.94 -2.69 -8.25
C GLU A 137 1.82 -1.85 -7.30
N PRO A 138 3.12 -2.12 -7.09
CA PRO A 138 3.98 -1.26 -6.28
C PRO A 138 3.87 0.23 -6.63
N PRO A 139 3.91 0.68 -7.91
CA PRO A 139 3.73 2.09 -8.25
C PRO A 139 2.27 2.58 -8.13
N ILE A 140 1.27 1.70 -8.10
CA ILE A 140 -0.13 2.05 -7.77
C ILE A 140 -0.22 2.37 -6.28
N ALA A 141 0.11 1.42 -5.41
CA ALA A 141 0.05 1.59 -3.96
C ALA A 141 0.89 2.78 -3.49
N CYS A 142 2.17 2.85 -3.93
CA CYS A 142 3.06 3.95 -3.58
C CYS A 142 2.54 5.30 -4.08
N GLY A 143 2.07 5.33 -5.33
CA GLY A 143 1.53 6.53 -5.97
C GLY A 143 0.35 7.12 -5.20
N ARG A 144 -0.58 6.26 -4.79
CA ARG A 144 -1.79 6.62 -4.04
C ARG A 144 -1.47 7.05 -2.62
N GLU A 145 -0.67 6.26 -1.92
CA GLU A 145 -0.42 6.42 -0.48
C GLU A 145 0.49 7.62 -0.17
N ILE A 146 1.50 7.93 -1.00
CA ILE A 146 2.39 9.09 -0.79
C ILE A 146 1.80 10.36 -1.41
N TRP A 147 1.65 10.40 -2.74
CA TRP A 147 1.33 11.62 -3.51
C TRP A 147 -0.15 11.77 -3.87
N GLY A 148 -1.01 10.80 -3.57
CA GLY A 148 -2.40 10.83 -3.97
C GLY A 148 -2.63 10.67 -5.47
N PHE A 149 -1.74 10.01 -6.20
CA PHE A 149 -1.99 9.73 -7.62
C PHE A 149 -3.28 8.91 -7.78
N PRO A 150 -4.20 9.28 -8.69
CA PRO A 150 -5.49 8.60 -8.85
C PRO A 150 -5.34 7.32 -9.69
N LYS A 151 -4.58 6.35 -9.17
CA LYS A 151 -4.20 5.13 -9.89
C LYS A 151 -5.17 3.98 -9.65
N LYS A 152 -5.44 3.21 -10.71
CA LYS A 152 -6.13 1.90 -10.70
C LYS A 152 -5.35 0.90 -11.54
N TYR A 153 -5.51 -0.39 -11.27
CA TYR A 153 -4.91 -1.42 -12.10
C TYR A 153 -5.64 -1.55 -13.45
N ALA A 154 -4.89 -1.52 -14.56
CA ALA A 154 -5.37 -1.90 -15.90
C ALA A 154 -4.19 -2.20 -16.83
N GLU A 155 -4.47 -2.80 -17.99
CA GLU A 155 -3.44 -3.10 -18.99
C GLU A 155 -3.21 -1.89 -19.90
N ALA A 156 -2.12 -1.16 -19.66
CA ALA A 156 -1.64 -0.06 -20.51
C ALA A 156 -0.49 -0.53 -21.39
N GLU A 157 -0.48 -0.09 -22.65
CA GLU A 157 0.56 -0.42 -23.63
C GLU A 157 0.92 0.80 -24.48
N LEU A 158 2.20 1.00 -24.72
CA LEU A 158 2.82 1.97 -25.60
C LEU A 158 3.86 1.21 -26.42
N ARG A 159 3.73 1.28 -27.73
CA ARG A 159 4.65 0.62 -28.66
C ARG A 159 4.65 1.28 -30.03
N VAL A 160 5.66 0.96 -30.81
CA VAL A 160 5.71 1.31 -32.24
C VAL A 160 5.15 0.16 -33.06
N GLU A 161 4.09 0.44 -33.81
CA GLU A 161 3.47 -0.45 -34.78
C GLU A 161 3.87 0.04 -36.18
N LYS A 162 4.97 -0.49 -36.71
CA LYS A 162 5.57 -0.06 -38.00
C LYS A 162 5.92 1.44 -38.02
N ASP A 163 5.06 2.27 -38.63
CA ASP A 163 5.24 3.72 -38.82
C ASP A 163 4.44 4.56 -37.80
N THR A 164 3.73 3.90 -36.87
CA THR A 164 2.77 4.52 -35.96
C THR A 164 3.14 4.24 -34.50
N LEU A 165 3.34 5.31 -33.71
CA LEU A 165 3.37 5.21 -32.26
C LEU A 165 1.94 4.98 -31.75
N THR A 166 1.72 3.89 -31.02
CA THR A 166 0.40 3.44 -30.60
C THR A 166 0.34 3.28 -29.09
N GLY A 167 -0.63 3.95 -28.47
CA GLY A 167 -0.99 3.81 -27.07
C GLY A 167 -2.35 3.11 -26.92
N ILE A 168 -2.45 2.14 -26.03
CA ILE A 168 -3.66 1.36 -25.74
C ILE A 168 -3.91 1.30 -24.23
N LEU A 169 -5.16 1.47 -23.82
CA LEU A 169 -5.63 1.16 -22.47
C LEU A 169 -6.74 0.11 -22.53
N THR A 170 -6.57 -0.99 -21.79
CA THR A 170 -7.57 -2.06 -21.64
C THR A 170 -7.91 -2.24 -20.16
N TYR A 171 -9.16 -2.02 -19.78
CA TYR A 171 -9.67 -2.22 -18.43
C TYR A 171 -10.59 -3.45 -18.40
N GLY A 172 -10.32 -4.43 -17.54
CA GLY A 172 -11.15 -5.63 -17.42
C GLY A 172 -11.34 -6.39 -18.74
N GLY A 173 -10.31 -6.43 -19.59
CA GLY A 173 -10.37 -7.04 -20.92
C GLY A 173 -11.13 -6.23 -21.98
N ARG A 174 -11.56 -5.00 -21.68
CA ARG A 174 -12.26 -4.10 -22.61
C ARG A 174 -11.41 -2.88 -22.92
N ARG A 175 -11.34 -2.50 -24.20
CA ARG A 175 -10.62 -1.30 -24.65
C ARG A 175 -11.32 -0.06 -24.08
N ALA A 176 -10.56 0.82 -23.42
CA ALA A 176 -11.05 2.09 -22.86
C ALA A 176 -10.46 3.30 -23.60
N ALA A 177 -9.23 3.19 -24.12
CA ALA A 177 -8.63 4.23 -24.95
C ALA A 177 -7.66 3.66 -26.00
N MET A 178 -7.52 4.40 -27.10
CA MET A 178 -6.53 4.17 -28.14
C MET A 178 -6.03 5.52 -28.68
N GLY A 179 -4.72 5.71 -28.68
CA GLY A 179 -4.04 6.85 -29.26
C GLY A 179 -3.09 6.40 -30.36
N THR A 180 -2.97 7.20 -31.41
CA THR A 180 -1.99 6.99 -32.48
C THR A 180 -1.30 8.29 -32.85
N MET A 181 -0.04 8.22 -33.23
CA MET A 181 0.75 9.34 -33.70
C MET A 181 1.75 8.88 -34.77
N ALA A 182 1.94 9.68 -35.82
CA ALA A 182 2.99 9.41 -36.80
C ALA A 182 4.37 9.38 -36.11
N TYR A 183 5.13 8.30 -36.32
CA TYR A 183 6.35 8.06 -35.55
C TYR A 183 7.44 9.10 -35.86
N LYS A 184 7.81 9.89 -34.84
CA LYS A 184 8.94 10.86 -34.88
C LYS A 184 8.92 11.80 -36.08
N TYR A 185 7.75 12.37 -36.38
CA TYR A 185 7.52 13.15 -37.61
C TYR A 185 8.29 14.49 -37.62
N ASN A 186 8.10 15.33 -36.60
CA ASN A 186 8.81 16.60 -36.44
C ASN A 186 9.58 16.62 -35.13
N ARG A 187 10.82 17.09 -35.15
CA ARG A 187 11.64 17.17 -33.94
C ARG A 187 11.19 18.35 -33.07
N LEU A 188 10.95 18.09 -31.80
CA LEU A 188 10.64 19.12 -30.81
C LEU A 188 11.93 19.55 -30.10
N ASP A 189 12.07 20.86 -29.86
CA ASP A 189 13.20 21.40 -29.10
C ASP A 189 13.24 20.81 -27.68
N LYS A 190 14.45 20.41 -27.24
CA LYS A 190 14.65 19.75 -25.94
C LYS A 190 14.32 20.69 -24.78
N THR A 191 14.63 21.97 -24.87
CA THR A 191 14.31 22.95 -23.83
C THR A 191 12.80 23.07 -23.65
N THR A 192 12.06 23.09 -24.75
CA THR A 192 10.59 23.07 -24.76
C THR A 192 10.04 21.81 -24.10
N ALA A 193 10.60 20.64 -24.39
CA ALA A 193 10.21 19.38 -23.75
C ALA A 193 10.54 19.39 -22.25
N THR A 194 11.73 19.82 -21.85
CA THR A 194 12.13 19.96 -20.44
C THR A 194 11.16 20.87 -19.69
N ASN A 195 10.88 22.06 -20.23
CA ASN A 195 9.92 23.02 -19.64
C ASN A 195 8.52 22.41 -19.46
N SER A 196 8.10 21.53 -20.38
CA SER A 196 6.81 20.84 -20.25
C SER A 196 6.78 19.82 -19.11
N LEU A 197 7.89 19.11 -18.87
CA LEU A 197 8.04 18.12 -17.80
C LEU A 197 8.33 18.77 -16.43
N SER A 198 8.90 19.98 -16.42
CA SER A 198 9.20 20.73 -15.19
C SER A 198 8.00 21.44 -14.57
N LYS A 199 6.84 21.44 -15.23
CA LYS A 199 5.61 22.06 -14.72
C LYS A 199 5.24 21.49 -13.35
N LEU A 200 4.62 22.34 -12.52
CA LEU A 200 4.02 21.89 -11.27
C LEU A 200 2.87 20.94 -11.58
N ASN A 201 2.85 19.79 -10.92
CA ASN A 201 1.77 18.83 -11.00
C ASN A 201 1.10 18.72 -9.64
N CYS A 202 -0.17 18.34 -9.62
CA CYS A 202 -0.89 18.05 -8.39
C CYS A 202 -1.91 16.92 -8.54
N ASN A 203 -2.21 16.27 -7.43
CA ASN A 203 -3.21 15.23 -7.32
C ASN A 203 -4.12 15.47 -6.11
N LEU A 204 -5.32 14.91 -6.13
CA LEU A 204 -6.24 14.93 -5.00
C LEU A 204 -6.05 13.66 -4.17
N LYS A 205 -5.34 13.74 -3.05
CA LYS A 205 -5.11 12.64 -2.09
C LYS A 205 -6.31 12.47 -1.17
N ILE A 206 -7.00 11.33 -1.26
CA ILE A 206 -8.10 10.94 -0.37
C ILE A 206 -7.77 9.61 0.31
N ILE A 207 -7.57 9.62 1.62
CA ILE A 207 -7.39 8.40 2.43
C ILE A 207 -8.44 8.41 3.54
N PRO A 208 -9.35 7.43 3.58
CA PRO A 208 -10.34 7.33 4.65
C PRO A 208 -9.70 6.83 5.95
N GLY A 209 -10.36 7.11 7.06
CA GLY A 209 -10.15 6.46 8.34
C GLY A 209 -10.79 5.07 8.37
N TYR A 210 -10.63 4.39 9.51
CA TYR A 210 -11.24 3.08 9.77
C TYR A 210 -12.79 3.13 9.77
N ASP A 211 -13.37 4.32 9.90
CA ASP A 211 -14.79 4.64 9.93
C ASP A 211 -15.32 5.19 8.58
N PHE A 212 -14.56 5.01 7.49
CA PHE A 212 -14.84 5.52 6.15
C PHE A 212 -14.91 7.05 6.01
N LYS A 213 -14.72 7.83 7.09
CA LYS A 213 -14.64 9.29 7.01
C LYS A 213 -13.27 9.71 6.50
N PRO A 214 -13.13 10.84 5.80
CA PRO A 214 -11.83 11.31 5.32
C PRO A 214 -10.88 11.59 6.49
N GLN A 215 -9.75 10.87 6.54
CA GLN A 215 -8.63 11.12 7.46
C GLN A 215 -7.54 11.96 6.78
N ILE A 216 -7.40 11.83 5.46
CA ILE A 216 -6.63 12.71 4.59
C ILE A 216 -7.54 13.12 3.42
N ALA A 217 -7.65 14.42 3.18
CA ALA A 217 -8.22 14.97 1.97
C ALA A 217 -7.42 16.23 1.60
N GLN A 218 -6.52 16.10 0.62
CA GLN A 218 -5.52 17.14 0.31
C GLN A 218 -5.26 17.26 -1.20
N LEU A 219 -5.02 18.47 -1.69
CA LEU A 219 -4.29 18.67 -2.94
C LEU A 219 -2.79 18.58 -2.65
N VAL A 220 -2.12 17.61 -3.25
CA VAL A 220 -0.69 17.37 -3.09
C VAL A 220 0.00 17.73 -4.40
N ALA A 221 1.01 18.59 -4.34
CA ALA A 221 1.81 18.98 -5.49
C ALA A 221 3.24 18.45 -5.45
N TYR A 222 3.83 18.37 -6.63
CA TYR A 222 5.22 17.96 -6.83
C TYR A 222 5.75 18.50 -8.17
N ASN A 223 7.07 18.64 -8.25
CA ASN A 223 7.79 18.90 -9.50
C ASN A 223 8.75 17.74 -9.76
N LEU A 224 8.85 17.29 -11.01
CA LEU A 224 9.87 16.32 -11.39
C LEU A 224 11.26 16.99 -11.31
N GLN A 225 12.25 16.24 -10.84
CA GLN A 225 13.63 16.68 -10.67
C GLN A 225 14.58 15.90 -11.58
N ASP A 226 15.81 16.40 -11.73
CA ASP A 226 16.88 15.75 -12.50
C ASP A 226 16.44 15.32 -13.91
N ILE A 227 15.68 16.19 -14.58
CA ILE A 227 15.10 15.92 -15.90
C ILE A 227 16.19 16.03 -16.96
N GLU A 228 16.42 14.92 -17.66
CA GLU A 228 17.27 14.85 -18.84
C GLU A 228 16.44 14.38 -20.04
N VAL A 229 16.15 15.28 -20.98
CA VAL A 229 15.43 14.92 -22.21
C VAL A 229 16.39 14.30 -23.22
N MET A 230 16.19 13.01 -23.49
CA MET A 230 16.97 12.24 -24.47
C MET A 230 16.54 12.59 -25.89
N GLU A 231 15.23 12.60 -26.13
CA GLU A 231 14.62 12.99 -27.40
C GLU A 231 13.20 13.51 -27.21
N ALA A 232 12.74 14.35 -28.12
CA ALA A 232 11.40 14.90 -28.14
C ALA A 232 10.95 15.12 -29.59
N TRP A 233 9.69 14.76 -29.86
CA TRP A 233 9.08 14.80 -31.17
C TRP A 233 7.62 15.25 -31.05
N GLU A 234 7.09 15.81 -32.13
CA GLU A 234 5.69 16.17 -32.29
C GLU A 234 5.17 15.75 -33.66
N GLY A 235 3.85 15.68 -33.81
CA GLY A 235 3.25 15.21 -35.05
C GLY A 235 1.74 15.05 -35.01
N PRO A 236 1.13 14.72 -36.16
CA PRO A 236 -0.29 14.44 -36.23
C PRO A 236 -0.65 13.23 -35.38
N ALA A 237 -1.70 13.37 -34.57
CA ALA A 237 -2.19 12.33 -33.67
C ALA A 237 -3.71 12.14 -33.77
N ARG A 238 -4.19 11.01 -33.25
CA ARG A 238 -5.61 10.70 -33.06
C ARG A 238 -5.82 10.07 -31.69
N LEU A 239 -7.00 10.29 -31.13
CA LEU A 239 -7.43 9.73 -29.86
C LEU A 239 -8.86 9.19 -29.99
N HIS A 240 -9.07 7.97 -29.56
CA HIS A 240 -10.38 7.34 -29.45
C HIS A 240 -10.59 6.89 -28.01
N LEU A 241 -11.63 7.41 -27.37
CA LEU A 241 -12.02 7.08 -25.99
C LEU A 241 -13.34 6.31 -26.02
N ILE A 242 -13.41 5.22 -25.26
CA ILE A 242 -14.57 4.33 -25.19
C ILE A 242 -15.17 4.45 -23.78
N PRO A 243 -16.48 4.70 -23.64
CA PRO A 243 -17.13 4.75 -22.34
C PRO A 243 -16.92 3.48 -21.53
N HIS A 244 -16.48 3.63 -20.28
CA HIS A 244 -16.27 2.53 -19.35
C HIS A 244 -16.50 2.98 -17.91
N VAL A 245 -17.38 2.30 -17.17
CA VAL A 245 -17.79 2.73 -15.82
C VAL A 245 -16.62 2.87 -14.83
N ASN A 246 -15.60 2.00 -14.96
CA ASN A 246 -14.43 2.02 -14.08
C ASN A 246 -13.19 2.69 -14.69
N ALA A 247 -13.28 3.16 -15.94
CA ALA A 247 -12.23 3.87 -16.66
C ALA A 247 -12.82 4.98 -17.57
N PRO A 248 -13.54 5.96 -16.99
CA PRO A 248 -14.42 6.87 -17.73
C PRO A 248 -13.67 8.02 -18.40
N ALA A 249 -12.61 7.75 -19.15
CA ALA A 249 -11.91 8.77 -19.94
C ALA A 249 -12.82 9.47 -20.95
N ALA A 250 -13.81 8.76 -21.49
CA ALA A 250 -14.77 9.29 -22.46
C ALA A 250 -15.73 10.34 -21.88
N ASP A 251 -15.80 10.52 -20.56
CA ASP A 251 -16.60 11.56 -19.91
C ASP A 251 -16.05 12.97 -20.21
N LEU A 252 -14.78 13.05 -20.62
CA LEU A 252 -14.16 14.21 -21.26
C LEU A 252 -14.09 13.98 -22.77
N PRO A 253 -15.17 14.23 -23.53
CA PRO A 253 -15.28 13.84 -24.93
C PRO A 253 -14.29 14.60 -25.82
N VAL A 254 -13.67 13.87 -26.75
CA VAL A 254 -12.75 14.46 -27.73
C VAL A 254 -13.53 15.31 -28.74
N ARG A 255 -13.43 16.64 -28.65
CA ARG A 255 -14.05 17.56 -29.64
C ARG A 255 -13.12 17.84 -30.81
N LYS A 256 -11.83 18.07 -30.52
CA LYS A 256 -10.83 18.39 -31.53
C LYS A 256 -9.44 18.00 -31.05
N ILE A 257 -8.66 17.32 -31.89
CA ILE A 257 -7.25 17.03 -31.60
C ILE A 257 -6.41 18.28 -31.87
N VAL A 258 -5.56 18.63 -30.91
CA VAL A 258 -4.56 19.71 -31.04
C VAL A 258 -3.26 19.15 -31.62
N GLY A 259 -2.78 18.01 -31.11
CA GLY A 259 -1.56 17.36 -31.60
C GLY A 259 -1.05 16.25 -30.67
N GLY A 260 0.01 15.57 -31.11
CA GLY A 260 0.71 14.56 -30.31
C GLY A 260 2.16 14.97 -30.01
N LYS A 261 2.65 14.56 -28.84
CA LYS A 261 4.06 14.65 -28.43
C LYS A 261 4.59 13.28 -28.03
N HIS A 262 5.81 12.99 -28.43
CA HIS A 262 6.56 11.80 -28.04
C HIS A 262 7.88 12.24 -27.40
N ILE A 263 8.08 11.94 -26.12
CA ILE A 263 9.24 12.42 -25.35
C ILE A 263 9.87 11.23 -24.63
N ARG A 264 11.19 11.11 -24.66
CA ARG A 264 11.93 10.15 -23.82
C ARG A 264 12.90 10.90 -22.92
N ALA A 265 12.83 10.65 -21.62
CA ALA A 265 13.62 11.35 -20.62
C ALA A 265 14.02 10.46 -19.44
N ASN A 266 15.11 10.85 -18.77
CA ASN A 266 15.41 10.37 -17.42
C ASN A 266 14.95 11.43 -16.41
N LEU A 267 14.34 11.03 -15.30
CA LEU A 267 13.84 11.97 -14.30
C LEU A 267 13.65 11.32 -12.92
N THR A 268 13.64 12.12 -11.88
CA THR A 268 13.41 11.71 -10.49
C THR A 268 12.04 12.20 -10.05
N LEU A 269 11.23 11.34 -9.43
CA LEU A 269 10.01 11.74 -8.73
C LEU A 269 10.38 11.99 -7.25
N PRO A 270 10.46 13.25 -6.81
CA PRO A 270 10.74 13.57 -5.41
C PRO A 270 9.48 13.44 -4.55
N HIS A 271 9.65 13.71 -3.26
CA HIS A 271 8.55 13.98 -2.35
C HIS A 271 7.70 15.19 -2.81
N GLY A 272 6.48 15.27 -2.28
CA GLY A 272 5.54 16.34 -2.58
C GLY A 272 5.38 17.33 -1.43
N PHE A 273 4.45 18.27 -1.60
CA PHE A 273 4.00 19.20 -0.58
C PHE A 273 2.50 19.46 -0.72
N VAL A 274 1.84 19.80 0.38
CA VAL A 274 0.39 20.05 0.39
C VAL A 274 0.12 21.47 -0.13
N LEU A 275 -0.70 21.60 -1.18
CA LEU A 275 -1.25 22.88 -1.63
C LEU A 275 -2.46 23.29 -0.80
N HIS A 276 -3.37 22.34 -0.55
CA HIS A 276 -4.65 22.60 0.11
C HIS A 276 -5.08 21.42 0.97
N ASP A 277 -5.51 21.65 2.21
CA ASP A 277 -6.06 20.63 3.11
C ASP A 277 -7.56 20.90 3.36
N TYR A 278 -8.41 20.04 2.81
CA TYR A 278 -9.87 20.17 2.89
C TYR A 278 -10.42 19.89 4.29
N ILE A 279 -9.69 19.18 5.16
CA ILE A 279 -10.12 18.85 6.54
C ILE A 279 -9.57 19.82 7.59
N SER A 280 -8.74 20.79 7.22
CA SER A 280 -8.12 21.75 8.14
C SER A 280 -9.11 22.50 9.04
N GLU A 281 -10.24 22.98 8.52
CA GLU A 281 -11.30 23.65 9.31
C GLU A 281 -11.99 22.70 10.29
N ARG A 282 -12.20 21.44 9.87
CA ARG A 282 -12.78 20.40 10.73
C ARG A 282 -11.85 20.11 11.90
N LYS A 283 -10.55 19.94 11.65
CA LYS A 283 -9.52 19.75 12.69
C LYS A 283 -9.51 20.89 13.71
N LYS A 284 -9.63 22.15 13.26
CA LYS A 284 -9.73 23.33 14.15
C LYS A 284 -11.01 23.32 15.00
N SER A 285 -12.15 22.94 14.41
CA SER A 285 -13.42 22.85 15.13
C SER A 285 -13.45 21.73 16.18
N GLU A 286 -12.89 20.57 15.86
CA GLU A 286 -12.77 19.43 16.78
C GLU A 286 -11.78 19.75 17.90
N ALA A 287 -10.62 20.34 17.61
CA ALA A 287 -9.66 20.78 18.63
C ALA A 287 -10.25 21.82 19.60
N ASN A 288 -11.02 22.81 19.09
CA ASN A 288 -11.71 23.79 19.93
C ASN A 288 -12.85 23.18 20.76
N PHE A 289 -13.48 22.10 20.28
CA PHE A 289 -14.54 21.39 20.98
C PHE A 289 -13.99 20.58 22.16
N TYR A 290 -12.87 19.87 22.00
CA TYR A 290 -12.23 19.13 23.09
C TYR A 290 -11.61 20.03 24.17
N MET A 291 -11.20 21.24 23.82
CA MET A 291 -10.67 22.21 24.78
C MET A 291 -11.75 22.92 25.63
N ASN A 292 -13.01 22.96 25.16
CA ASN A 292 -14.06 23.80 25.77
C ASN A 292 -15.36 23.05 26.17
N GLY A 293 -15.46 21.74 25.94
CA GLY A 293 -16.72 20.99 26.17
C GLY A 293 -16.55 19.73 27.00
N ASN A 294 -17.51 19.46 27.89
CA ASN A 294 -17.64 18.18 28.60
C ASN A 294 -18.04 17.08 27.58
N PRO A 295 -17.15 16.11 27.25
CA PRO A 295 -17.33 15.20 26.12
C PRO A 295 -18.54 14.25 26.24
N LEU A 296 -19.02 14.01 27.46
CA LEU A 296 -20.09 13.04 27.75
C LEU A 296 -21.50 13.60 27.55
N ALA A 297 -21.69 14.92 27.62
CA ALA A 297 -23.02 15.55 27.48
C ALA A 297 -23.44 15.74 26.01
N ALA A 298 -22.49 15.94 25.10
CA ALA A 298 -22.75 16.30 23.72
C ALA A 298 -23.06 15.11 22.79
N ALA A 299 -22.61 13.89 23.13
CA ALA A 299 -22.95 12.68 22.37
C ALA A 299 -24.46 12.41 22.34
N ALA A 300 -25.18 12.82 23.41
CA ALA A 300 -26.63 12.71 23.51
C ALA A 300 -27.39 13.80 22.72
N GLU A 301 -26.79 14.97 22.49
CA GLU A 301 -27.39 16.04 21.66
C GLU A 301 -27.12 15.85 20.17
N LYS A 302 -25.94 15.36 19.78
CA LYS A 302 -25.60 15.05 18.38
C LYS A 302 -26.54 13.99 17.78
N ALA A 303 -26.94 12.99 18.58
CA ALA A 303 -27.94 12.00 18.18
C ALA A 303 -29.30 12.63 17.82
N LYS A 304 -29.69 13.76 18.43
CA LYS A 304 -30.94 14.47 18.16
C LYS A 304 -30.86 15.48 17.01
N ALA A 305 -29.67 16.00 16.70
CA ALA A 305 -29.47 16.93 15.58
C ALA A 305 -29.48 16.22 14.22
N THR A 306 -28.93 15.00 14.16
CA THR A 306 -28.82 14.20 12.92
C THR A 306 -30.18 13.81 12.32
N GLU A 307 -31.26 13.76 13.10
CA GLU A 307 -32.62 13.51 12.59
C GLU A 307 -33.27 14.73 11.95
N LYS A 308 -32.89 15.96 12.34
CA LYS A 308 -33.46 17.19 11.76
C LYS A 308 -32.77 17.62 10.46
N GLU A 309 -31.49 17.30 10.25
CA GLU A 309 -30.75 17.64 9.03
C GLU A 309 -31.04 16.69 7.85
N LYS A 310 -31.47 15.45 8.10
CA LYS A 310 -31.89 14.52 7.03
C LYS A 310 -33.14 14.97 6.25
N ALA A 311 -33.78 16.07 6.65
CA ALA A 311 -35.01 16.58 6.04
C ALA A 311 -34.84 17.72 5.03
N LYS A 312 -33.61 18.14 4.67
CA LYS A 312 -33.38 19.16 3.63
C LYS A 312 -32.20 18.81 2.72
N VAL A 313 -32.39 17.85 1.82
CA VAL A 313 -31.53 17.73 0.63
C VAL A 313 -32.17 18.56 -0.47
N ALA A 314 -31.61 19.75 -0.71
CA ALA A 314 -31.95 20.56 -1.88
C ALA A 314 -31.43 19.86 -3.15
N PRO A 315 -32.07 20.04 -4.32
CA PRO A 315 -31.57 19.47 -5.57
C PRO A 315 -30.15 19.99 -5.86
N GLN A 316 -29.19 19.07 -5.99
CA GLN A 316 -27.80 19.38 -6.30
C GLN A 316 -27.71 20.03 -7.69
N ASP A 317 -27.01 21.17 -7.77
CA ASP A 317 -26.65 21.77 -9.04
C ASP A 317 -25.53 20.92 -9.68
N ASP A 318 -25.91 20.01 -10.58
CA ASP A 318 -25.02 19.10 -11.31
C ASP A 318 -23.98 19.84 -12.20
N LYS A 319 -24.07 21.16 -12.30
CA LYS A 319 -23.11 22.02 -13.04
C LYS A 319 -21.94 22.52 -12.19
N ALA A 320 -22.02 22.45 -10.86
CA ALA A 320 -20.94 22.86 -9.98
C ALA A 320 -19.81 21.81 -9.96
N GLY A 321 -18.55 22.26 -9.97
CA GLY A 321 -17.35 21.40 -9.94
C GLY A 321 -17.24 20.50 -8.70
N LEU A 322 -16.08 19.88 -8.48
CA LEU A 322 -15.81 19.11 -7.26
C LEU A 322 -15.59 20.08 -6.09
N THR A 323 -16.68 20.54 -5.49
CA THR A 323 -16.66 21.43 -4.31
C THR A 323 -16.01 20.75 -3.10
N ARG A 324 -15.59 21.54 -2.11
CA ARG A 324 -15.08 21.00 -0.84
C ARG A 324 -15.99 19.91 -0.23
N GLU A 325 -17.30 20.12 -0.22
CA GLU A 325 -18.25 19.14 0.32
C GLU A 325 -18.25 17.83 -0.49
N LYS A 326 -18.23 17.93 -1.82
CA LYS A 326 -18.14 16.74 -2.68
C LYS A 326 -16.83 15.99 -2.44
N VAL A 327 -15.71 16.71 -2.32
CA VAL A 327 -14.39 16.14 -2.02
C VAL A 327 -14.39 15.38 -0.70
N LEU A 328 -14.97 15.95 0.36
CA LEU A 328 -15.04 15.32 1.68
C LEU A 328 -15.96 14.09 1.74
N ASN A 329 -16.84 13.92 0.75
CA ASN A 329 -17.71 12.76 0.61
C ASN A 329 -17.17 11.71 -0.38
N LEU A 330 -16.01 11.93 -0.99
CA LEU A 330 -15.39 10.94 -1.86
C LEU A 330 -14.88 9.75 -1.02
N PRO A 331 -15.14 8.49 -1.44
CA PRO A 331 -14.62 7.33 -0.73
C PRO A 331 -13.14 7.07 -0.96
N SER A 332 -12.68 7.33 -2.18
CA SER A 332 -11.31 7.08 -2.62
C SER A 332 -11.01 7.78 -3.94
N MET A 333 -9.74 7.79 -4.30
CA MET A 333 -9.28 8.21 -5.62
C MET A 333 -9.47 7.09 -6.65
N PRO A 334 -9.65 7.40 -7.95
CA PRO A 334 -9.94 8.72 -8.55
C PRO A 334 -11.32 9.26 -8.16
N ALA A 335 -11.49 10.59 -8.13
CA ALA A 335 -12.78 11.20 -7.78
C ALA A 335 -13.92 10.80 -8.74
N ILE A 336 -13.61 10.61 -10.03
CA ILE A 336 -14.61 10.32 -11.07
C ILE A 336 -14.96 8.83 -11.19
N CYS A 337 -14.13 7.94 -10.62
CA CYS A 337 -14.35 6.49 -10.68
C CYS A 337 -13.69 5.77 -9.49
N PRO A 338 -14.12 6.07 -8.25
CA PRO A 338 -13.42 5.63 -7.04
C PRO A 338 -13.10 4.13 -7.03
N SER A 339 -11.95 3.76 -6.45
CA SER A 339 -11.51 2.36 -6.39
C SER A 339 -12.46 1.47 -5.56
N TYR A 340 -13.17 2.06 -4.60
CA TYR A 340 -14.09 1.39 -3.70
C TYR A 340 -15.17 2.35 -3.15
N PRO A 341 -16.32 1.84 -2.65
CA PRO A 341 -17.43 2.65 -2.12
C PRO A 341 -17.17 3.24 -0.73
N ALA A 342 -18.00 4.20 -0.32
CA ALA A 342 -17.93 4.91 0.98
C ALA A 342 -18.60 4.14 2.14
N ALA A 343 -18.82 2.83 1.98
CA ALA A 343 -19.63 2.04 2.88
C ALA A 343 -19.01 0.66 3.12
N PRO A 344 -19.31 0.02 4.26
CA PRO A 344 -18.95 -1.36 4.54
C PRO A 344 -19.30 -2.30 3.38
N SER A 345 -18.36 -3.18 3.04
CA SER A 345 -18.59 -4.19 2.00
C SER A 345 -19.37 -5.37 2.58
N GLN A 346 -20.40 -5.81 1.86
CA GLN A 346 -21.07 -7.08 2.08
C GLN A 346 -20.36 -8.15 1.25
N MET A 347 -20.04 -9.27 1.87
CA MET A 347 -19.39 -10.42 1.24
C MET A 347 -20.38 -11.57 1.19
N SER A 348 -20.45 -12.22 0.03
CA SER A 348 -21.32 -13.37 -0.21
C SER A 348 -20.55 -14.49 -0.91
N ASN A 349 -21.11 -15.70 -0.86
CA ASN A 349 -20.55 -16.87 -1.53
C ASN A 349 -19.06 -17.07 -1.21
N ARG A 350 -18.72 -16.95 0.08
CA ARG A 350 -17.34 -16.87 0.53
C ARG A 350 -16.86 -18.22 1.02
N GLU A 351 -15.93 -18.80 0.27
CA GLU A 351 -15.30 -20.08 0.59
C GLU A 351 -13.94 -19.85 1.25
N TYR A 352 -13.64 -20.60 2.29
CA TYR A 352 -12.38 -20.59 3.01
C TYR A 352 -11.78 -21.99 3.03
N MET A 353 -10.50 -22.11 2.70
CA MET A 353 -9.65 -23.22 3.12
C MET A 353 -8.62 -22.68 4.10
N ILE A 354 -8.72 -23.06 5.37
CA ILE A 354 -7.83 -22.62 6.45
C ILE A 354 -6.95 -23.79 6.86
N ILE A 355 -5.65 -23.68 6.66
CA ILE A 355 -4.68 -24.67 7.13
C ILE A 355 -3.92 -24.06 8.32
N SER A 356 -3.97 -24.77 9.46
CA SER A 356 -3.34 -24.35 10.70
C SER A 356 -2.10 -25.19 10.99
N TYR A 357 -1.02 -24.53 11.42
CA TYR A 357 0.20 -25.20 11.87
C TYR A 357 0.83 -24.48 13.05
N LYS A 358 1.71 -25.19 13.76
CA LYS A 358 2.46 -24.64 14.89
C LYS A 358 3.79 -24.06 14.42
N THR A 359 4.15 -22.89 14.91
CA THR A 359 5.44 -22.24 14.68
C THR A 359 6.12 -21.90 16.00
N ASP A 360 7.40 -21.56 15.94
CA ASP A 360 8.09 -20.87 17.03
C ASP A 360 7.56 -19.42 17.13
N PRO A 361 6.94 -19.01 18.26
CA PRO A 361 6.47 -17.64 18.46
C PRO A 361 7.59 -16.59 18.32
N GLU A 362 8.84 -16.95 18.66
CA GLU A 362 9.99 -16.05 18.51
C GLU A 362 10.28 -15.74 17.04
N ALA A 363 10.05 -16.70 16.14
CA ALA A 363 10.28 -16.51 14.71
C ALA A 363 9.34 -15.46 14.09
N VAL A 364 8.14 -15.31 14.65
CA VAL A 364 7.13 -14.34 14.21
C VAL A 364 7.12 -13.06 15.04
N ARG A 365 7.63 -13.07 16.28
CA ARG A 365 7.59 -11.94 17.21
C ARG A 365 8.09 -10.63 16.61
N ARG A 366 9.22 -10.66 15.90
CA ARG A 366 9.83 -9.50 15.23
C ARG A 366 8.95 -8.80 14.18
N TRP A 367 7.88 -9.46 13.71
CA TRP A 367 6.97 -8.94 12.69
C TRP A 367 5.60 -8.54 13.26
N VAL A 368 5.39 -8.79 14.56
CA VAL A 368 4.14 -8.51 15.27
C VAL A 368 4.35 -7.28 16.15
N PRO A 369 3.45 -6.27 16.10
CA PRO A 369 3.52 -5.08 16.96
C PRO A 369 3.78 -5.41 18.43
N GLU A 370 4.60 -4.60 19.10
CA GLU A 370 5.00 -4.86 20.48
C GLU A 370 3.83 -4.99 21.47
N LEU A 371 2.71 -4.31 21.18
CA LEU A 371 1.45 -4.35 21.93
C LEU A 371 0.69 -5.69 21.83
N LEU A 372 1.03 -6.53 20.87
CA LEU A 372 0.43 -7.86 20.67
C LEU A 372 1.39 -8.94 21.16
N GLN A 373 0.84 -9.99 21.78
CA GLN A 373 1.61 -11.16 22.22
C GLN A 373 1.30 -12.33 21.27
N PRO A 374 2.20 -12.72 20.36
CA PRO A 374 1.95 -13.83 19.46
C PRO A 374 1.91 -15.16 20.22
N ASP A 375 1.01 -16.06 19.80
CA ASP A 375 1.01 -17.46 20.21
C ASP A 375 1.77 -18.32 19.18
N ASP A 376 1.65 -19.64 19.29
CA ASP A 376 2.30 -20.60 18.40
C ASP A 376 1.45 -21.00 17.18
N ASN A 377 0.25 -20.43 17.00
CA ASN A 377 -0.70 -20.78 15.94
C ASN A 377 -0.53 -19.88 14.72
N VAL A 378 -0.26 -20.49 13.57
CA VAL A 378 -0.31 -19.81 12.28
C VAL A 378 -1.43 -20.40 11.44
N HIS A 379 -2.18 -19.51 10.78
CA HIS A 379 -3.22 -19.86 9.83
C HIS A 379 -2.82 -19.36 8.45
N LEU A 380 -2.84 -20.27 7.48
CA LEU A 380 -2.80 -19.94 6.06
C LEU A 380 -4.20 -20.16 5.48
N SER A 381 -4.85 -19.08 5.04
CA SER A 381 -6.22 -19.14 4.53
C SER A 381 -6.27 -18.77 3.06
N TRP A 382 -6.82 -19.66 2.22
CA TRP A 382 -7.25 -19.34 0.87
C TRP A 382 -8.73 -19.04 0.87
N VAL A 383 -9.09 -17.97 0.19
CA VAL A 383 -10.44 -17.46 0.13
C VAL A 383 -10.82 -17.21 -1.30
N LYS A 384 -12.04 -17.61 -1.65
CA LYS A 384 -12.75 -17.18 -2.85
C LYS A 384 -14.03 -16.48 -2.40
N THR A 385 -14.34 -15.32 -2.95
CA THR A 385 -15.44 -14.50 -2.45
C THR A 385 -16.03 -13.61 -3.53
N GLU A 386 -17.28 -13.23 -3.32
CA GLU A 386 -17.93 -12.12 -3.99
C GLU A 386 -18.11 -11.00 -2.96
N SER A 387 -17.99 -9.74 -3.39
CA SER A 387 -18.11 -8.60 -2.48
C SER A 387 -18.73 -7.40 -3.18
N SER A 388 -19.67 -6.74 -2.49
CA SER A 388 -20.25 -5.49 -2.96
C SER A 388 -19.19 -4.40 -3.07
N GLY A 389 -19.15 -3.71 -4.22
CA GLY A 389 -18.16 -2.67 -4.51
C GLY A 389 -16.78 -3.17 -4.95
N TYR A 390 -16.32 -4.35 -4.50
CA TYR A 390 -15.01 -4.90 -4.88
C TYR A 390 -15.06 -5.93 -6.02
N GLY A 391 -16.21 -6.58 -6.22
CA GLY A 391 -16.38 -7.64 -7.22
C GLY A 391 -15.95 -9.02 -6.71
N VAL A 392 -15.61 -9.90 -7.64
CA VAL A 392 -15.18 -11.28 -7.34
C VAL A 392 -13.67 -11.32 -7.21
N TYR A 393 -13.16 -11.90 -6.12
CA TYR A 393 -11.73 -12.00 -5.91
C TYR A 393 -11.35 -13.23 -5.10
N GLN A 394 -10.05 -13.52 -5.13
CA GLN A 394 -9.44 -14.55 -4.33
C GLN A 394 -8.31 -13.94 -3.50
N LYS A 395 -8.09 -14.49 -2.31
CA LYS A 395 -7.13 -14.00 -1.33
C LYS A 395 -6.45 -15.18 -0.65
N MET A 396 -5.14 -15.11 -0.48
CA MET A 396 -4.41 -15.92 0.49
C MET A 396 -3.95 -15.03 1.63
N THR A 397 -4.13 -15.43 2.89
CA THR A 397 -3.66 -14.69 4.06
C THR A 397 -2.85 -15.59 4.97
N ALA A 398 -1.68 -15.12 5.38
CA ALA A 398 -0.90 -15.66 6.49
C ALA A 398 -1.16 -14.81 7.74
N SER A 399 -1.69 -15.43 8.79
CA SER A 399 -2.02 -14.76 10.05
C SER A 399 -1.53 -15.56 11.25
N VAL A 400 -1.14 -14.86 12.30
CA VAL A 400 -0.67 -15.42 13.58
C VAL A 400 -1.72 -15.19 14.64
N GLY A 401 -1.98 -16.18 15.49
CA GLY A 401 -2.79 -16.01 16.69
C GLY A 401 -2.06 -15.09 17.67
N CYS A 402 -2.76 -14.14 18.27
CA CYS A 402 -2.17 -13.16 19.17
C CYS A 402 -3.09 -12.91 20.37
N LYS A 403 -2.54 -12.31 21.41
CA LYS A 403 -3.31 -11.68 22.48
C LYS A 403 -3.09 -10.19 22.52
N TYR A 404 -4.18 -9.45 22.68
CA TYR A 404 -4.17 -8.01 22.95
C TYR A 404 -4.89 -7.78 24.29
N ASN A 405 -4.21 -7.20 25.27
CA ASN A 405 -4.74 -7.02 26.64
C ASN A 405 -5.33 -8.31 27.26
N GLY A 406 -4.78 -9.47 26.91
CA GLY A 406 -5.22 -10.78 27.39
C GLY A 406 -6.36 -11.43 26.58
N GLU A 407 -6.96 -10.72 25.63
CA GLU A 407 -8.00 -11.24 24.73
C GLU A 407 -7.41 -11.81 23.45
N ASP A 408 -7.97 -12.95 22.98
CA ASP A 408 -7.53 -13.62 21.76
C ASP A 408 -7.90 -12.80 20.52
N CYS A 409 -6.93 -12.65 19.62
CA CYS A 409 -7.09 -11.97 18.33
C CYS A 409 -6.23 -12.66 17.26
N THR A 410 -6.34 -12.19 16.02
CA THR A 410 -5.46 -12.61 14.92
C THR A 410 -4.75 -11.41 14.35
N PHE A 411 -3.47 -11.57 13.99
CA PHE A 411 -2.68 -10.54 13.31
C PHE A 411 -2.26 -11.08 11.93
N PRO A 412 -2.75 -10.50 10.82
CA PRO A 412 -2.31 -10.89 9.50
C PRO A 412 -0.88 -10.37 9.28
N LEU A 413 0.04 -11.25 8.91
CA LEU A 413 1.41 -10.89 8.55
C LEU A 413 1.50 -10.43 7.10
N MET A 414 0.76 -11.08 6.21
CA MET A 414 0.73 -10.79 4.78
C MET A 414 -0.52 -11.40 4.14
N ALA A 415 -1.04 -10.72 3.12
CA ALA A 415 -2.07 -11.24 2.24
C ALA A 415 -1.72 -11.01 0.77
N ILE A 416 -2.03 -11.98 -0.08
CA ILE A 416 -1.90 -11.90 -1.54
C ILE A 416 -3.31 -11.95 -2.13
N VAL A 417 -3.65 -10.98 -2.98
CA VAL A 417 -5.00 -10.76 -3.52
C VAL A 417 -4.92 -10.51 -5.02
N ASN A 418 -5.92 -10.93 -5.80
CA ASN A 418 -5.95 -10.73 -7.26
C ASN A 418 -6.92 -9.64 -7.75
N CYS A 419 -7.43 -8.80 -6.85
CA CYS A 419 -8.35 -7.71 -7.20
C CYS A 419 -7.83 -6.39 -6.65
N SER A 420 -7.55 -5.45 -7.56
CA SER A 420 -7.01 -4.13 -7.22
C SER A 420 -7.93 -3.35 -6.28
N SER A 421 -9.25 -3.30 -6.52
CA SER A 421 -10.19 -2.63 -5.62
C SER A 421 -10.16 -3.18 -4.19
N ALA A 422 -10.08 -4.51 -4.05
CA ALA A 422 -9.96 -5.15 -2.75
C ALA A 422 -8.63 -4.81 -2.07
N ILE A 423 -7.52 -4.81 -2.83
CA ILE A 423 -6.18 -4.41 -2.36
C ILE A 423 -6.20 -2.99 -1.82
N THR A 424 -6.68 -2.06 -2.63
CA THR A 424 -6.69 -0.65 -2.29
C THR A 424 -7.55 -0.39 -1.06
N ALA A 425 -8.77 -0.93 -0.99
CA ALA A 425 -9.66 -0.76 0.16
C ALA A 425 -9.09 -1.42 1.42
N GLY A 426 -8.55 -2.64 1.28
CA GLY A 426 -7.92 -3.37 2.38
C GLY A 426 -6.79 -2.58 3.02
N ARG A 427 -5.97 -1.90 2.21
CA ARG A 427 -4.85 -1.09 2.70
C ARG A 427 -5.31 0.27 3.25
N GLU A 428 -6.05 1.05 2.45
CA GLU A 428 -6.39 2.44 2.73
C GLU A 428 -7.45 2.59 3.83
N VAL A 429 -8.40 1.66 3.95
CA VAL A 429 -9.44 1.67 5.00
C VAL A 429 -9.02 0.80 6.17
N HIS A 430 -8.70 -0.46 5.89
CA HIS A 430 -8.67 -1.52 6.90
C HIS A 430 -7.27 -1.83 7.46
N GLY A 431 -6.20 -1.27 6.87
CA GLY A 431 -4.81 -1.58 7.28
C GLY A 431 -4.38 -3.03 6.98
N GLN A 432 -5.11 -3.75 6.14
CA GLN A 432 -4.78 -5.13 5.80
C GLN A 432 -3.49 -5.17 4.97
N PRO A 433 -2.56 -6.09 5.27
CA PRO A 433 -1.23 -6.17 4.65
C PRO A 433 -1.30 -6.84 3.27
N GLN A 434 -2.00 -6.21 2.32
CA GLN A 434 -2.32 -6.82 1.04
C GLN A 434 -1.29 -6.46 -0.05
N LYS A 435 -0.94 -7.44 -0.87
CA LYS A 435 -0.13 -7.34 -2.10
C LYS A 435 -0.87 -7.98 -3.28
N PHE A 436 -0.56 -7.52 -4.49
CA PHE A 436 -1.09 -8.13 -5.70
C PHE A 436 -0.40 -9.47 -6.00
N GLY A 437 -1.18 -10.46 -6.38
CA GLY A 437 -0.70 -11.76 -6.87
C GLY A 437 -1.87 -12.64 -7.28
N PHE A 438 -1.63 -13.94 -7.41
CA PHE A 438 -2.56 -14.86 -8.03
C PHE A 438 -2.88 -16.04 -7.10
N PRO A 439 -3.66 -15.82 -6.03
CA PRO A 439 -4.25 -16.91 -5.26
C PRO A 439 -5.37 -17.59 -6.06
N SER A 440 -5.49 -18.90 -5.89
CA SER A 440 -6.61 -19.69 -6.38
C SER A 440 -7.05 -20.72 -5.33
N LEU A 441 -8.36 -20.94 -5.22
CA LEU A 441 -8.99 -22.01 -4.47
C LEU A 441 -9.89 -22.80 -5.41
N THR A 442 -9.60 -24.09 -5.58
CA THR A 442 -10.28 -24.96 -6.55
C THR A 442 -10.50 -26.35 -5.98
N VAL A 443 -11.53 -27.03 -6.45
CA VAL A 443 -11.72 -28.46 -6.22
C VAL A 443 -11.23 -29.21 -7.45
N ASP A 444 -10.22 -30.06 -7.28
CA ASP A 444 -9.78 -31.02 -8.30
C ASP A 444 -10.06 -32.44 -7.80
N LYS A 445 -11.00 -33.12 -8.47
CA LYS A 445 -11.52 -34.44 -8.09
C LYS A 445 -12.00 -34.48 -6.63
N ASP A 446 -11.26 -35.14 -5.75
CA ASP A 446 -11.55 -35.34 -4.33
C ASP A 446 -10.74 -34.40 -3.41
N THR A 447 -9.99 -33.46 -3.99
CA THR A 447 -9.06 -32.59 -3.28
C THR A 447 -9.50 -31.13 -3.41
N LEU A 448 -9.62 -30.45 -2.28
CA LEU A 448 -9.65 -29.00 -2.23
C LEU A 448 -8.21 -28.49 -2.25
N TYR A 449 -7.88 -27.66 -3.22
CA TYR A 449 -6.54 -27.19 -3.50
C TYR A 449 -6.47 -25.66 -3.52
N GLY A 450 -5.58 -25.11 -2.70
CA GLY A 450 -5.21 -23.71 -2.69
C GLY A 450 -3.82 -23.54 -3.28
N GLU A 451 -3.67 -22.62 -4.24
CA GLU A 451 -2.39 -22.22 -4.81
C GLU A 451 -2.24 -20.72 -4.65
N THR A 452 -1.03 -20.22 -4.42
CA THR A 452 -0.74 -18.80 -4.50
C THR A 452 0.54 -18.59 -5.29
N LYS A 453 0.45 -17.73 -6.30
CA LYS A 453 1.61 -17.25 -7.06
C LYS A 453 1.86 -15.76 -6.81
N TYR A 454 3.13 -15.37 -6.83
CA TYR A 454 3.57 -13.98 -6.90
C TYR A 454 4.42 -13.81 -8.17
N GLY A 455 3.93 -13.00 -9.11
CA GLY A 455 4.42 -13.08 -10.49
C GLY A 455 4.21 -14.48 -11.07
N GLN A 456 5.27 -15.10 -11.58
CA GLN A 456 5.25 -16.47 -12.10
C GLN A 456 5.69 -17.53 -11.07
N GLN A 457 6.07 -17.11 -9.85
CA GLN A 457 6.61 -18.00 -8.83
C GLN A 457 5.50 -18.48 -7.91
N GLU A 458 5.44 -19.79 -7.68
CA GLU A 458 4.62 -20.38 -6.63
C GLU A 458 5.21 -20.01 -5.26
N VAL A 459 4.39 -19.47 -4.36
CA VAL A 459 4.82 -19.05 -3.02
C VAL A 459 4.22 -19.90 -1.90
N ALA A 460 3.01 -20.41 -2.11
CA ALA A 460 2.35 -21.29 -1.16
C ALA A 460 1.34 -22.19 -1.85
N THR A 461 1.22 -23.43 -1.39
CA THR A 461 0.14 -24.33 -1.78
C THR A 461 -0.42 -25.05 -0.55
N GLY A 462 -1.71 -25.35 -0.60
CA GLY A 462 -2.42 -26.07 0.43
C GLY A 462 -3.32 -27.10 -0.22
N SER A 463 -3.47 -28.27 0.40
CA SER A 463 -4.46 -29.26 -0.03
C SER A 463 -5.13 -29.91 1.17
N MET A 464 -6.41 -30.26 1.02
CA MET A 464 -7.12 -31.13 1.95
C MET A 464 -8.16 -31.97 1.21
N VAL A 465 -8.57 -33.09 1.81
CA VAL A 465 -9.66 -33.91 1.26
C VAL A 465 -10.95 -33.11 1.25
N TYR A 466 -11.60 -33.03 0.09
CA TYR A 466 -12.82 -32.24 -0.09
C TYR A 466 -13.97 -32.82 0.74
N LYS A 467 -14.54 -31.99 1.64
CA LYS A 467 -15.69 -32.34 2.50
C LYS A 467 -15.52 -33.69 3.26
N HIS A 468 -14.37 -33.89 3.90
CA HIS A 468 -14.03 -35.14 4.58
C HIS A 468 -14.88 -35.44 5.84
N HIS A 469 -14.74 -34.64 6.91
CA HIS A 469 -15.59 -34.75 8.10
C HIS A 469 -16.36 -33.45 8.30
N ARG A 470 -17.68 -33.54 8.46
CA ARG A 470 -18.50 -32.36 8.77
C ARG A 470 -18.11 -31.82 10.13
N LEU A 471 -17.89 -30.51 10.19
CA LEU A 471 -17.58 -29.77 11.41
C LEU A 471 -18.89 -29.23 11.98
N ASP A 472 -19.04 -29.26 13.30
CA ASP A 472 -20.15 -28.59 13.96
C ASP A 472 -20.08 -27.07 13.72
N LEU A 473 -21.21 -26.45 13.35
CA LEU A 473 -21.21 -25.03 12.99
C LEU A 473 -20.78 -24.14 14.16
N SER A 474 -21.07 -24.50 15.41
CA SER A 474 -20.60 -23.73 16.58
C SER A 474 -19.07 -23.67 16.66
N GLN A 475 -18.37 -24.71 16.19
CA GLN A 475 -16.92 -24.71 16.13
C GLN A 475 -16.42 -23.85 14.96
N ALA A 476 -17.16 -23.83 13.84
CA ALA A 476 -16.85 -22.98 12.70
C ALA A 476 -17.00 -21.48 13.02
N TYR A 477 -18.01 -21.10 13.82
CA TYR A 477 -18.22 -19.71 14.25
C TYR A 477 -17.05 -19.13 15.04
N LYS A 478 -16.31 -19.95 15.80
CA LYS A 478 -15.12 -19.52 16.56
C LYS A 478 -14.02 -18.90 15.70
N PHE A 479 -13.95 -19.23 14.41
CA PHE A 479 -12.99 -18.61 13.48
C PHE A 479 -13.34 -17.14 13.15
N PHE A 480 -14.57 -16.71 13.40
CA PHE A 480 -15.08 -15.36 13.10
C PHE A 480 -15.41 -14.54 14.36
N GLU A 481 -15.37 -15.16 15.54
CA GLU A 481 -15.57 -14.49 16.84
C GLU A 481 -14.32 -13.73 17.29
N LYS A 482 -13.14 -14.07 16.76
CA LYS A 482 -11.88 -13.41 17.09
C LYS A 482 -11.67 -12.17 16.23
N PRO A 483 -11.35 -10.99 16.82
CA PRO A 483 -11.02 -9.82 16.04
C PRO A 483 -9.70 -10.02 15.27
N GLU A 484 -9.66 -9.48 14.05
CA GLU A 484 -8.44 -9.28 13.26
C GLU A 484 -7.87 -7.90 13.59
N ILE A 485 -6.66 -7.84 14.14
CA ILE A 485 -5.96 -6.58 14.42
C ILE A 485 -4.99 -6.31 13.27
N ASN A 486 -5.14 -5.16 12.63
CA ASN A 486 -4.37 -4.74 11.47
C ASN A 486 -3.48 -3.54 11.80
N LEU A 487 -2.26 -3.51 11.26
CA LEU A 487 -1.35 -2.35 11.34
C LEU A 487 -1.47 -1.51 10.07
N LYS A 488 -2.20 -0.40 10.14
CA LYS A 488 -2.34 0.58 9.06
C LYS A 488 -1.17 1.56 9.08
N VAL A 489 -0.38 1.59 8.01
CA VAL A 489 0.69 2.58 7.82
C VAL A 489 0.48 3.32 6.51
N ILE A 490 0.28 4.64 6.56
CA ILE A 490 0.17 5.51 5.38
C ILE A 490 1.19 6.65 5.52
N PRO A 491 2.12 6.80 4.57
CA PRO A 491 3.09 7.89 4.58
C PRO A 491 2.46 9.24 4.22
N SER A 492 3.10 10.29 4.71
CA SER A 492 2.91 11.67 4.31
C SER A 492 3.52 11.92 2.92
N VAL A 493 3.30 13.12 2.39
CA VAL A 493 3.92 13.56 1.14
C VAL A 493 5.45 13.66 1.22
N THR A 494 6.01 13.74 2.43
CA THR A 494 7.47 13.76 2.71
C THR A 494 8.06 12.37 2.98
N GLY A 495 7.23 11.32 3.01
CA GLY A 495 7.66 9.93 3.23
C GLY A 495 7.69 9.48 4.69
N GLU A 496 7.45 10.38 5.65
CA GLU A 496 7.28 10.03 7.08
C GLU A 496 5.90 9.42 7.32
N ALA A 497 5.71 8.60 8.36
CA ALA A 497 4.39 8.05 8.67
C ALA A 497 3.39 9.15 9.08
N GLU A 498 2.34 9.38 8.28
CA GLU A 498 1.22 10.28 8.61
C GLU A 498 0.11 9.54 9.36
N ILE A 499 -0.05 8.25 9.07
CA ILE A 499 -0.94 7.33 9.79
C ILE A 499 -0.12 6.10 10.17
N ALA A 500 -0.14 5.73 11.45
CA ALA A 500 0.41 4.48 11.95
C ALA A 500 -0.50 3.97 13.07
N GLN A 501 -1.46 3.10 12.74
CA GLN A 501 -2.58 2.77 13.62
C GLN A 501 -2.82 1.25 13.71
N LEU A 502 -3.15 0.75 14.90
CA LEU A 502 -3.74 -0.58 15.07
C LEU A 502 -5.26 -0.49 14.94
N ILE A 503 -5.85 -1.26 14.03
CA ILE A 503 -7.29 -1.27 13.75
C ILE A 503 -7.84 -2.67 14.00
N SER A 504 -8.84 -2.77 14.87
CA SER A 504 -9.60 -4.00 15.10
C SER A 504 -10.71 -4.14 14.06
N LEU A 505 -10.83 -5.31 13.45
CA LEU A 505 -11.94 -5.69 12.57
C LEU A 505 -12.57 -6.98 13.10
N LEU A 506 -13.86 -6.92 13.38
CA LEU A 506 -14.65 -8.09 13.75
C LEU A 506 -15.79 -8.26 12.72
N PRO A 507 -15.81 -9.34 11.93
CA PRO A 507 -16.90 -9.61 11.01
C PRO A 507 -18.26 -9.61 11.71
N LYS A 508 -19.28 -9.05 11.06
CA LYS A 508 -20.67 -9.04 11.54
C LYS A 508 -21.57 -9.81 10.59
N ASP A 509 -22.76 -10.18 11.07
CA ASP A 509 -23.80 -10.83 10.30
C ASP A 509 -23.34 -12.11 9.56
N VAL A 510 -22.41 -12.85 10.20
CA VAL A 510 -21.82 -14.06 9.62
C VAL A 510 -22.86 -15.17 9.61
N LYS A 511 -23.12 -15.74 8.43
CA LYS A 511 -23.95 -16.94 8.26
C LYS A 511 -23.14 -18.05 7.62
N ILE A 512 -22.78 -19.06 8.41
CA ILE A 512 -22.04 -20.22 7.92
C ILE A 512 -23.03 -21.22 7.31
N LYS A 513 -22.86 -21.49 6.01
CA LYS A 513 -23.68 -22.45 5.26
C LYS A 513 -23.23 -23.89 5.50
N ASP A 514 -21.92 -24.11 5.49
CA ASP A 514 -21.34 -25.46 5.59
C ASP A 514 -19.91 -25.40 6.14
N ALA A 515 -19.49 -26.42 6.89
CA ALA A 515 -18.15 -26.48 7.48
C ALA A 515 -17.63 -27.92 7.56
N TRP A 516 -16.36 -28.10 7.23
CA TRP A 516 -15.69 -29.39 7.13
C TRP A 516 -14.27 -29.30 7.66
N ARG A 517 -13.75 -30.43 8.15
CA ARG A 517 -12.35 -30.60 8.56
C ARG A 517 -11.75 -31.85 7.93
N GLY A 518 -10.44 -31.87 7.76
CA GLY A 518 -9.75 -33.01 7.21
C GLY A 518 -8.23 -32.92 7.29
N PRO A 519 -7.55 -34.04 6.99
CA PRO A 519 -6.09 -34.03 6.87
C PRO A 519 -5.69 -33.06 5.75
N ALA A 520 -4.65 -32.27 6.01
CA ALA A 520 -4.15 -31.29 5.06
C ALA A 520 -2.64 -31.43 4.81
N ARG A 521 -2.20 -30.84 3.71
CA ARG A 521 -0.78 -30.64 3.37
C ARG A 521 -0.59 -29.18 3.02
N LEU A 522 0.50 -28.62 3.52
CA LEU A 522 0.93 -27.27 3.25
C LEU A 522 2.32 -27.35 2.63
N ASN A 523 2.57 -26.55 1.61
CA ASN A 523 3.91 -26.29 1.12
C ASN A 523 4.09 -24.79 1.05
N ILE A 524 5.05 -24.28 1.81
CA ILE A 524 5.57 -22.93 1.68
C ILE A 524 7.00 -23.12 1.21
N ILE A 525 7.39 -22.49 0.11
CA ILE A 525 8.78 -22.56 -0.34
C ILE A 525 9.59 -21.53 0.48
N PRO A 526 10.58 -21.91 1.32
CA PRO A 526 10.90 -23.20 1.93
C PRO A 526 10.55 -23.21 3.43
N HIS A 527 9.62 -24.08 3.85
CA HIS A 527 9.67 -25.01 4.98
C HIS A 527 8.24 -25.48 5.37
N VAL A 528 8.18 -26.75 5.82
CA VAL A 528 7.19 -27.39 6.74
C VAL A 528 6.18 -28.40 6.16
N GLY A 529 6.05 -29.51 6.91
CA GLY A 529 5.20 -30.69 6.70
C GLY A 529 3.79 -30.62 7.31
N THR A 530 3.29 -31.74 7.86
CA THR A 530 1.86 -32.03 8.12
C THR A 530 1.08 -30.99 8.94
N CYS A 531 -0.10 -30.59 8.45
CA CYS A 531 -0.99 -29.58 9.05
C CYS A 531 -2.45 -30.06 9.12
N GLU A 532 -3.30 -29.34 9.87
CA GLU A 532 -4.76 -29.56 9.90
C GLU A 532 -5.47 -28.53 9.03
N GLY A 533 -6.45 -28.95 8.23
CA GLY A 533 -7.22 -28.09 7.33
C GLY A 533 -8.71 -28.03 7.65
N HIS A 534 -9.29 -26.85 7.47
CA HIS A 534 -10.71 -26.55 7.60
C HIS A 534 -11.24 -25.96 6.29
N TYR A 535 -12.39 -26.42 5.83
CA TYR A 535 -13.11 -25.86 4.68
C TYR A 535 -14.44 -25.29 5.14
N ILE A 536 -14.65 -23.98 4.99
CA ILE A 536 -15.83 -23.26 5.48
C ILE A 536 -16.48 -22.50 4.32
N VAL A 537 -17.79 -22.62 4.16
CA VAL A 537 -18.58 -21.86 3.19
C VAL A 537 -19.50 -20.92 3.95
N VAL A 538 -19.32 -19.62 3.74
CA VAL A 538 -20.09 -18.53 4.33
C VAL A 538 -21.06 -17.98 3.29
N GLU A 539 -22.34 -17.91 3.64
CA GLU A 539 -23.40 -17.38 2.78
C GLU A 539 -23.35 -15.86 2.74
N ASP A 540 -23.35 -15.23 3.92
CA ASP A 540 -23.30 -13.78 4.11
C ASP A 540 -22.28 -13.42 5.20
N MET A 541 -21.55 -12.33 5.00
CA MET A 541 -20.69 -11.69 5.99
C MET A 541 -20.60 -10.19 5.70
N VAL A 542 -20.58 -9.36 6.74
CA VAL A 542 -20.32 -7.92 6.64
C VAL A 542 -18.96 -7.63 7.27
N LEU A 543 -18.10 -6.90 6.54
CA LEU A 543 -16.89 -6.33 7.12
C LEU A 543 -17.21 -4.89 7.55
N PRO A 544 -17.44 -4.63 8.85
CA PRO A 544 -17.90 -3.32 9.32
C PRO A 544 -16.76 -2.29 9.36
N GLU A 545 -17.07 -1.09 9.83
CA GLU A 545 -16.08 -0.10 10.27
C GLU A 545 -15.15 -0.73 11.31
N GLY A 546 -13.87 -0.34 11.27
CA GLY A 546 -12.90 -0.78 12.26
C GLY A 546 -13.05 -0.07 13.60
N THR A 547 -12.22 -0.45 14.56
CA THR A 547 -12.06 0.28 15.82
C THR A 547 -10.58 0.61 15.99
N LEU A 548 -10.24 1.89 16.18
CA LEU A 548 -8.88 2.31 16.50
C LEU A 548 -8.49 1.78 17.89
N ILE A 549 -7.45 0.95 17.92
CA ILE A 549 -6.88 0.40 19.14
C ILE A 549 -5.74 1.29 19.66
N HIS A 550 -4.90 1.79 18.76
CA HIS A 550 -3.71 2.57 19.11
C HIS A 550 -3.21 3.39 17.92
N ASP A 551 -2.64 4.57 18.16
CA ASP A 551 -2.05 5.46 17.15
C ASP A 551 -0.62 5.86 17.52
N TYR A 552 0.36 5.30 16.82
CA TYR A 552 1.79 5.48 17.09
C TYR A 552 2.27 6.91 16.78
N THR A 553 1.53 7.69 15.99
CA THR A 553 1.91 9.05 15.62
C THR A 553 1.69 10.06 16.76
N LEU A 554 0.85 9.73 17.74
CA LEU A 554 0.44 10.63 18.82
C LEU A 554 1.25 10.47 20.12
N ASP A 555 2.09 9.43 20.23
CA ASP A 555 2.82 9.09 21.46
C ASP A 555 4.04 9.97 21.78
N ALA A 556 4.23 11.09 21.09
CA ALA A 556 5.31 12.03 21.39
C ALA A 556 5.02 12.79 22.70
N GLY A 557 5.54 12.29 23.83
CA GLY A 557 5.51 13.02 25.10
C GLY A 557 5.52 12.23 26.41
N LYS A 558 5.65 10.89 26.39
CA LYS A 558 5.91 10.11 27.62
C LYS A 558 7.36 9.63 27.66
N GLU A 559 8.30 10.57 27.66
CA GLU A 559 9.61 10.28 28.25
C GLU A 559 9.45 10.18 29.78
N ASP A 560 10.19 9.24 30.38
CA ASP A 560 10.12 8.82 31.77
C ASP A 560 10.07 9.96 32.80
N HIS A 561 8.87 10.25 33.31
CA HIS A 561 8.67 10.74 34.68
C HIS A 561 8.18 9.58 35.57
N GLN A 562 8.99 8.53 35.67
CA GLN A 562 9.09 7.73 36.89
C GLN A 562 10.52 7.84 37.42
N GLN A 563 10.93 9.06 37.77
CA GLN A 563 11.93 9.22 38.82
C GLN A 563 11.28 8.77 40.13
N GLN A 564 11.86 7.71 40.70
CA GLN A 564 11.60 7.24 42.04
C GLN A 564 11.63 8.42 43.01
N SER A 565 10.52 8.64 43.69
CA SER A 565 10.46 9.50 44.86
C SER A 565 11.18 8.79 46.02
N GLU A 566 12.46 9.07 46.21
CA GLU A 566 13.12 8.88 47.50
C GLU A 566 12.81 10.09 48.41
N PRO A 567 12.51 9.88 49.71
CA PRO A 567 12.23 10.99 50.62
C PRO A 567 13.52 11.71 51.04
N ALA A 568 13.36 13.01 51.24
CA ALA A 568 14.39 13.98 51.50
C ALA A 568 15.31 13.67 52.70
N GLU A 569 16.62 13.76 52.47
CA GLU A 569 17.56 14.23 53.49
C GLU A 569 18.22 15.54 53.02
N ALA A 570 18.20 16.49 53.94
CA ALA A 570 18.59 17.86 53.73
C ALA A 570 20.11 18.04 53.83
N SER A 571 20.56 19.11 53.17
CA SER A 571 21.56 20.08 53.65
C SER A 571 22.97 20.04 53.05
N ALA A 572 23.29 21.21 52.49
CA ALA A 572 24.57 21.91 52.50
C ALA A 572 25.51 21.75 51.29
N ALA A 573 25.34 22.71 50.38
CA ALA A 573 26.35 23.67 49.92
C ALA A 573 27.68 23.12 49.37
N ALA A 574 27.81 23.27 48.05
CA ALA A 574 29.10 23.30 47.35
C ALA A 574 30.02 24.41 47.87
N PRO A 575 31.34 24.23 47.68
CA PRO A 575 32.16 25.31 47.13
C PRO A 575 32.81 24.90 45.81
N GLN A 576 32.95 25.92 44.97
CA GLN A 576 33.51 25.90 43.63
C GLN A 576 35.06 25.90 43.62
N PRO A 577 35.73 25.85 42.45
CA PRO A 577 36.81 24.91 42.14
C PRO A 577 38.22 25.49 42.31
N GLY A 578 39.23 24.61 42.38
CA GLY A 578 40.64 24.97 42.39
C GLY A 578 41.53 23.95 41.69
N THR A 579 42.05 24.35 40.53
CA THR A 579 43.43 24.19 40.04
C THR A 579 44.25 22.95 40.42
N GLY A 580 44.79 22.22 39.44
CA GLY A 580 45.94 21.35 39.67
C GLY A 580 46.27 20.42 38.51
N ASP A 581 47.49 20.56 38.01
CA ASP A 581 48.10 19.91 36.85
C ASP A 581 48.39 18.40 36.96
N ALA A 582 48.48 17.79 35.76
CA ALA A 582 49.43 16.79 35.28
C ALA A 582 49.62 15.39 35.93
N SER A 583 49.84 14.43 35.02
CA SER A 583 50.30 13.03 35.16
C SER A 583 49.20 11.96 35.32
N ASP A 584 49.01 11.12 34.30
CA ASP A 584 49.51 9.73 34.29
C ASP A 584 48.84 8.90 33.16
N SER A 585 49.36 9.04 31.93
CA SER A 585 48.94 8.27 30.76
C SER A 585 49.80 7.03 30.57
N ALA A 586 49.76 6.09 31.53
CA ALA A 586 50.56 4.86 31.48
C ALA A 586 49.90 3.61 32.08
N SER A 587 48.56 3.56 32.23
CA SER A 587 47.90 2.43 32.92
C SER A 587 46.72 1.75 32.20
N GLN A 588 46.38 2.14 30.96
CA GLN A 588 45.28 1.48 30.21
C GLN A 588 45.74 0.47 29.15
N GLU A 589 46.97 0.56 28.65
CA GLU A 589 47.48 -0.33 27.58
C GLU A 589 47.96 -1.70 28.13
N GLU A 590 48.44 -1.74 29.37
CA GLU A 590 48.88 -2.96 30.06
C GLU A 590 47.71 -3.87 30.49
N ARG A 591 46.51 -3.30 30.71
CA ARG A 591 45.29 -4.05 31.07
C ARG A 591 44.62 -4.72 29.88
N PHE A 592 44.83 -4.22 28.67
CA PHE A 592 44.26 -4.78 27.44
C PHE A 592 45.03 -6.03 26.98
N ARG A 593 46.35 -6.04 27.16
CA ARG A 593 47.23 -7.14 26.72
C ARG A 593 47.07 -8.43 27.54
N ARG A 594 46.82 -8.32 28.87
CA ARG A 594 46.64 -9.49 29.75
C ARG A 594 45.29 -10.22 29.61
N ARG A 595 44.32 -9.65 28.90
CA ARG A 595 42.99 -10.28 28.69
C ARG A 595 42.92 -11.13 27.41
N MET A 596 43.83 -10.92 26.47
CA MET A 596 43.88 -11.68 25.20
C MET A 596 44.59 -13.04 25.29
N GLU A 597 45.43 -13.29 26.30
CA GLU A 597 46.21 -14.54 26.40
C GLU A 597 45.46 -15.70 27.10
N ARG A 598 44.19 -15.53 27.52
CA ARG A 598 43.39 -16.59 28.16
C ARG A 598 42.39 -17.31 27.25
N PHE A 599 42.31 -16.95 25.96
CA PHE A 599 41.32 -17.54 25.03
C PHE A 599 41.89 -18.52 23.99
N LEU A 600 43.19 -18.83 24.05
CA LEU A 600 43.84 -19.77 23.14
C LEU A 600 44.51 -20.89 23.92
N GLN A 601 43.75 -21.89 24.38
CA GLN A 601 44.28 -23.21 24.75
C GLN A 601 43.17 -24.29 24.84
N MET A 602 43.28 -25.29 23.95
CA MET A 602 42.79 -26.70 23.99
C MET A 602 41.43 -27.05 23.31
N PRO A 603 41.19 -28.33 22.90
CA PRO A 603 41.66 -28.90 21.63
C PRO A 603 40.57 -29.60 20.79
N THR A 604 40.95 -29.97 19.56
CA THR A 604 40.21 -30.68 18.50
C THR A 604 39.64 -32.06 18.91
N ILE A 605 38.37 -32.35 18.59
CA ILE A 605 37.85 -33.72 18.36
C ILE A 605 36.82 -33.71 17.22
N VAL A 606 36.94 -34.74 16.38
CA VAL A 606 36.23 -35.09 15.14
C VAL A 606 34.88 -35.79 15.43
N GLN A 607 33.80 -35.36 14.78
CA GLN A 607 32.93 -36.16 13.88
C GLN A 607 31.86 -35.29 13.24
#